data_AF-A0A957B4R4-F1
#
_entry.id   AF-A0A957B4R4-F1
#
_cell.length_a   1.000
_cell.length_b   1.000
_cell.length_c   1.000
_cell.angle_alpha   90.00
_cell.angle_beta   90.00
_cell.angle_gamma   90.00
#
_symmetry.space_group_name_H-M   'P 1'
#
loop_
_entity.id
_entity.type
_entity.pdbx_description
1 polymer ?
#
loop_
_entity_poly.entity_id
_entity_poly.type
_entity_poly.pdbx_seq_one_letter_code
_entity_poly.pdbx_strand_id
1 'polypeptide(L)'
;MRFTLAVLLFLLAACVPAQVPPQLSFTPGPPITITENTVETAQFIVRYPRGWRVVKLSIAGAPPWLAFISDDDTLRIEVRAQPFDDDVAPLLEDIVQMDSTHIYLRGMSESNDTDTLQPYFDLVRESLDIHEATNQ
;
A
#
# COMPACT_ATOMS: atom_id res chain seq x y z
N MET A 1 25.93 22.89 -47.14
CA MET A 1 26.63 21.99 -46.18
C MET A 1 26.93 22.60 -44.81
N ARG A 2 27.22 23.91 -44.69
CA ARG A 2 27.50 24.55 -43.38
C ARG A 2 26.26 24.76 -42.49
N PHE A 3 25.09 24.98 -43.10
CA PHE A 3 23.83 25.20 -42.38
C PHE A 3 23.30 23.93 -41.68
N THR A 4 23.52 22.76 -42.28
CA THR A 4 23.03 21.47 -41.78
C THR A 4 23.74 21.03 -40.49
N LEU A 5 25.03 21.37 -40.36
CA LEU A 5 25.82 21.08 -39.16
C LEU A 5 25.40 21.94 -37.97
N ALA A 6 25.03 23.21 -38.21
CA ALA A 6 24.56 24.12 -37.17
C ALA A 6 23.22 23.70 -36.58
N VAL A 7 22.29 23.23 -37.41
CA VAL A 7 20.99 22.71 -36.96
C VAL A 7 21.15 21.43 -36.13
N LEU A 8 22.06 20.54 -36.53
CA LEU A 8 22.35 19.30 -35.80
C LEU A 8 22.95 19.57 -34.40
N LEU A 9 23.85 20.56 -34.31
CA LEU A 9 24.45 20.98 -33.03
C LEU A 9 23.42 21.61 -32.08
N PHE A 10 22.43 22.35 -32.60
CA PHE A 10 21.35 22.92 -31.80
C PHE A 10 20.40 21.86 -31.24
N LEU A 11 20.13 20.79 -31.99
CA LEU A 11 19.28 19.68 -31.54
C LEU A 11 19.92 18.88 -30.40
N LEU A 12 21.24 18.74 -30.40
CA LEU A 12 21.99 18.04 -29.34
C LEU A 12 22.09 18.85 -28.03
N ALA A 13 21.98 20.18 -28.11
CA ALA A 13 21.99 21.06 -26.92
C ALA A 13 20.65 21.12 -26.17
N ALA A 14 19.58 20.52 -26.72
CA ALA A 14 18.26 20.47 -26.10
C ALA A 14 18.11 19.39 -25.01
N CYS A 15 19.17 18.65 -24.68
CA CYS A 15 19.23 17.77 -23.52
C CYS A 15 19.33 18.59 -22.22
N VAL A 16 18.21 19.17 -21.80
CA VAL A 16 18.07 19.74 -20.45
C VAL A 16 17.93 18.56 -19.47
N PRO A 17 18.72 18.52 -18.38
CA PRO A 17 18.55 17.49 -17.34
C PRO A 17 17.10 17.50 -16.86
N ALA A 18 16.48 16.32 -16.80
CA ALA A 18 15.13 16.19 -16.26
C ALA A 18 15.14 16.69 -14.81
N GLN A 19 14.57 17.87 -14.57
CA GLN A 19 14.40 18.39 -13.23
C GLN A 19 13.26 17.62 -12.57
N VAL A 20 13.57 16.97 -11.44
CA VAL A 20 12.56 16.30 -10.63
C VAL A 20 11.55 17.37 -10.17
N PRO A 21 10.25 17.21 -10.46
CA PRO A 21 9.25 18.16 -10.02
C PRO A 21 9.31 18.32 -8.49
N PRO A 22 9.20 19.54 -7.94
CA PRO A 22 9.22 19.77 -6.49
C PRO A 22 8.18 18.92 -5.74
N GLN A 23 7.12 18.49 -6.41
CA GLN A 23 6.03 17.72 -5.81
C GLN A 23 6.47 16.34 -5.28
N LEU A 24 7.58 15.77 -5.77
CA LEU A 24 8.11 14.50 -5.26
C LEU A 24 8.98 14.66 -4.00
N SER A 25 9.42 15.89 -3.66
CA SER A 25 10.17 16.13 -2.42
C SER A 25 9.28 16.36 -1.19
N PHE A 26 7.96 16.45 -1.36
CA PHE A 26 7.00 16.77 -0.27
C PHE A 26 6.13 15.60 0.19
N THR A 27 6.39 14.37 -0.26
CA THR A 27 5.73 13.15 0.28
C THR A 27 6.74 12.23 0.98
N PRO A 28 7.46 12.71 2.01
CA PRO A 28 8.39 11.87 2.75
C PRO A 28 7.63 10.72 3.43
N GLY A 29 8.20 9.53 3.34
CA GLY A 29 7.67 8.33 3.96
C GLY A 29 8.42 7.09 3.46
N PRO A 30 8.41 5.99 4.22
CA PRO A 30 8.99 4.74 3.75
C PRO A 30 8.31 4.30 2.45
N PRO A 31 9.07 3.72 1.49
CA PRO A 31 8.49 3.18 0.28
C PRO A 31 7.51 2.04 0.61
N ILE A 32 6.50 1.88 -0.25
CA ILE A 32 5.59 0.73 -0.24
C ILE A 32 5.71 0.07 -1.61
N THR A 33 6.00 -1.23 -1.62
CA THR A 33 6.06 -2.02 -2.85
C THR A 33 4.77 -2.80 -3.00
N ILE A 34 4.09 -2.66 -4.14
CA ILE A 34 2.85 -3.36 -4.46
C ILE A 34 3.11 -4.21 -5.70
N THR A 35 2.82 -5.51 -5.60
CA THR A 35 2.93 -6.47 -6.72
C THR A 35 1.52 -6.89 -7.17
N GLU A 36 1.35 -8.04 -7.82
CA GLU A 36 0.03 -8.53 -8.21
C GLU A 36 -0.79 -9.03 -7.01
N ASN A 37 -0.13 -9.53 -5.97
CA ASN A 37 -0.77 -10.25 -4.86
C ASN A 37 -0.09 -10.03 -3.50
N THR A 38 0.88 -9.12 -3.42
CA THR A 38 1.65 -8.85 -2.21
C THR A 38 1.88 -7.35 -2.05
N VAL A 39 1.74 -6.85 -0.83
CA VAL A 39 2.20 -5.51 -0.43
C VAL A 39 3.31 -5.65 0.61
N GLU A 40 4.37 -4.91 0.41
CA GLU A 40 5.49 -4.79 1.34
C GLU A 40 5.59 -3.35 1.85
N THR A 41 5.68 -3.20 3.16
CA THR A 41 5.87 -1.95 3.88
C THR A 41 7.09 -2.06 4.79
N ALA A 42 7.48 -0.97 5.44
CA ALA A 42 8.54 -1.01 6.45
C ALA A 42 8.19 -1.88 7.68
N GLN A 43 6.91 -2.16 7.95
CA GLN A 43 6.47 -2.88 9.15
C GLN A 43 5.96 -4.30 8.89
N PHE A 44 5.52 -4.60 7.66
CA PHE A 44 5.01 -5.92 7.32
C PHE A 44 5.01 -6.18 5.81
N ILE A 45 5.02 -7.45 5.46
CA ILE A 45 4.66 -7.99 4.15
C ILE A 45 3.34 -8.76 4.30
N VAL A 46 2.45 -8.62 3.33
CA VAL A 46 1.16 -9.30 3.36
C VAL A 46 0.68 -9.63 1.96
N ARG A 47 0.01 -10.78 1.80
CA ARG A 47 -0.65 -11.14 0.55
C ARG A 47 -2.09 -10.67 0.56
N TYR A 48 -2.60 -10.37 -0.63
CA TYR A 48 -4.00 -10.00 -0.84
C TYR A 48 -4.56 -10.72 -2.07
N PRO A 49 -5.90 -10.84 -2.20
CA PRO A 49 -6.49 -11.56 -3.31
C PRO A 49 -6.16 -10.90 -4.66
N ARG A 50 -5.83 -11.72 -5.66
CA ARG A 50 -5.49 -11.23 -7.00
C ARG A 50 -6.68 -10.46 -7.59
N GLY A 51 -6.39 -9.34 -8.24
CA GLY A 51 -7.40 -8.48 -8.87
C GLY A 51 -8.04 -7.48 -7.92
N TRP A 52 -7.80 -7.59 -6.61
CA TRP A 52 -8.26 -6.60 -5.65
C TRP A 52 -7.42 -5.34 -5.72
N ARG A 53 -8.06 -4.20 -5.44
CA ARG A 53 -7.41 -2.90 -5.39
C ARG A 53 -6.75 -2.73 -4.04
N VAL A 54 -5.55 -2.13 -4.04
CA VAL A 54 -4.85 -1.71 -2.84
C VAL A 54 -5.00 -0.20 -2.70
N VAL A 55 -5.56 0.25 -1.59
CA VAL A 55 -5.72 1.69 -1.27
C VAL A 55 -4.92 2.00 -0.02
N LYS A 56 -4.00 2.96 -0.11
CA LYS A 56 -3.33 3.52 1.06
C LYS A 56 -4.26 4.55 1.72
N LEU A 57 -4.69 4.27 2.94
CA LEU A 57 -5.57 5.14 3.71
C LEU A 57 -4.80 6.10 4.61
N SER A 58 -3.58 5.75 5.02
CA SER A 58 -2.73 6.67 5.79
C SER A 58 -2.08 7.75 4.92
N ILE A 59 -1.89 8.93 5.51
CA ILE A 59 -1.13 10.03 4.91
C ILE A 59 0.36 9.68 4.77
N ALA A 60 1.10 10.46 3.99
CA ALA A 60 2.56 10.32 3.91
C ALA A 60 3.22 10.48 5.29
N GLY A 61 4.16 9.59 5.62
CA GLY A 61 4.87 9.59 6.91
C GLY A 61 4.12 8.97 8.09
N ALA A 62 2.81 8.72 8.00
CA ALA A 62 2.07 7.99 9.04
C ALA A 62 2.33 6.46 8.94
N PRO A 63 2.12 5.71 10.04
CA PRO A 63 2.19 4.25 10.01
C PRO A 63 1.31 3.66 8.89
N PRO A 64 1.69 2.50 8.31
CA PRO A 64 0.94 1.91 7.21
C PRO A 64 -0.50 1.60 7.63
N TRP A 65 -1.43 2.03 6.78
CA TRP A 65 -2.84 1.64 6.81
C TRP A 65 -3.28 1.46 5.36
N LEU A 66 -3.64 0.22 5.03
CA LEU A 66 -4.02 -0.22 3.70
C LEU A 66 -5.41 -0.83 3.75
N ALA A 67 -6.16 -0.67 2.66
CA ALA A 67 -7.37 -1.42 2.38
C ALA A 67 -7.20 -2.25 1.11
N PHE A 68 -7.57 -3.51 1.17
CA PHE A 68 -7.76 -4.40 0.04
C PHE A 68 -9.25 -4.44 -0.27
N ILE A 69 -9.62 -4.09 -1.50
CA ILE A 69 -11.02 -3.95 -1.92
C ILE A 69 -11.28 -4.88 -3.11
N SER A 70 -12.36 -5.68 -3.04
CA SER A 70 -12.76 -6.55 -4.15
C SER A 70 -13.05 -5.76 -5.42
N ASP A 71 -13.08 -6.46 -6.55
CA ASP A 71 -13.34 -5.87 -7.87
C ASP A 71 -14.76 -5.30 -8.00
N ASP A 72 -15.71 -5.87 -7.27
CA ASP A 72 -17.11 -5.44 -7.18
C ASP A 72 -17.40 -4.44 -6.04
N ASP A 73 -16.37 -4.03 -5.30
CA ASP A 73 -16.44 -3.10 -4.15
C ASP A 73 -17.27 -3.58 -2.95
N THR A 74 -17.66 -4.85 -2.91
CA THR A 74 -18.52 -5.39 -1.84
C THR A 74 -17.76 -5.88 -0.61
N LEU A 75 -16.48 -6.26 -0.76
CA LEU A 75 -15.63 -6.77 0.32
C LEU A 75 -14.43 -5.85 0.53
N ARG A 76 -14.10 -5.63 1.80
CA ARG A 76 -12.93 -4.85 2.18
C ARG A 76 -12.20 -5.48 3.36
N ILE A 77 -10.88 -5.58 3.26
CA ILE A 77 -10.00 -5.96 4.38
C ILE A 77 -9.02 -4.83 4.62
N GLU A 78 -8.97 -4.31 5.83
CA GLU A 78 -8.02 -3.28 6.21
C GLU A 78 -6.92 -3.87 7.08
N VAL A 79 -5.67 -3.45 6.82
CA VAL A 79 -4.47 -3.84 7.56
C VAL A 79 -3.72 -2.59 7.96
N ARG A 80 -3.44 -2.42 9.26
CA ARG A 80 -2.73 -1.23 9.76
C ARG A 80 -1.85 -1.52 10.97
N ALA A 81 -0.83 -0.69 11.14
CA ALA A 81 0.14 -0.80 12.24
C ALA A 81 -0.25 -0.04 13.53
N GLN A 82 -1.48 0.44 13.62
CA GLN A 82 -2.03 1.13 14.79
C GLN A 82 -3.46 0.65 15.05
N PRO A 83 -3.94 0.66 16.31
CA PRO A 83 -5.33 0.31 16.61
C PRO A 83 -6.35 1.09 15.78
N PHE A 84 -7.49 0.48 15.51
CA PHE A 84 -8.67 1.21 15.05
C PHE A 84 -9.20 2.09 16.20
N ASP A 85 -9.51 3.34 15.88
CA ASP A 85 -9.98 4.37 16.81
C ASP A 85 -11.33 4.96 16.37
N ASP A 86 -12.08 4.19 15.58
CA ASP A 86 -13.40 4.53 15.07
C ASP A 86 -14.48 3.57 15.61
N ASP A 87 -15.75 3.97 15.49
CA ASP A 87 -16.91 3.19 15.96
C ASP A 87 -17.45 2.22 14.88
N VAL A 88 -16.63 1.88 13.87
CA VAL A 88 -17.06 1.00 12.78
C VAL A 88 -17.03 -0.45 13.26
N ALA A 89 -18.19 -1.09 13.37
CA ALA A 89 -18.29 -2.50 13.72
C ALA A 89 -17.88 -3.39 12.53
N PRO A 90 -16.76 -4.13 12.61
CA PRO A 90 -16.36 -5.03 11.54
C PRO A 90 -17.09 -6.37 11.63
N LEU A 91 -17.10 -7.13 10.53
CA LEU A 91 -17.57 -8.51 10.53
C LEU A 91 -16.53 -9.47 11.12
N LEU A 92 -15.26 -9.19 10.82
CA LEU A 92 -14.11 -9.94 11.29
C LEU A 92 -13.06 -8.96 11.78
N GLU A 93 -12.40 -9.28 12.89
CA GLU A 93 -11.32 -8.49 13.45
C GLU A 93 -10.28 -9.42 14.04
N ASP A 94 -9.01 -9.09 13.88
CA ASP A 94 -7.91 -9.81 14.53
C ASP A 94 -6.70 -8.90 14.75
N ILE A 95 -5.81 -9.33 15.64
CA ILE A 95 -4.52 -8.68 15.90
C ILE A 95 -3.44 -9.75 15.74
N VAL A 96 -2.57 -9.56 14.75
CA VAL A 96 -1.39 -10.40 14.60
C VAL A 96 -0.21 -9.70 15.29
N GLN A 97 0.48 -10.44 16.15
CA GLN A 97 1.58 -9.93 16.96
C GLN A 97 2.87 -10.70 16.69
N MET A 98 3.97 -9.95 16.60
CA MET A 98 5.33 -10.48 16.70
C MET A 98 6.13 -9.57 17.64
N ASP A 99 6.65 -10.15 18.72
CA ASP A 99 7.33 -9.43 19.80
C ASP A 99 6.50 -8.26 20.34
N SER A 100 6.93 -7.01 20.12
CA SER A 100 6.22 -5.80 20.53
C SER A 100 5.44 -5.12 19.40
N THR A 101 5.43 -5.69 18.19
CA THR A 101 4.77 -5.12 17.02
C THR A 101 3.40 -5.75 16.85
N HIS A 102 2.36 -4.91 16.76
CA HIS A 102 0.98 -5.32 16.51
C HIS A 102 0.53 -4.82 15.15
N ILE A 103 -0.07 -5.71 14.37
CA ILE A 103 -0.79 -5.36 13.15
C ILE A 103 -2.27 -5.70 13.35
N TYR A 104 -3.11 -4.72 13.08
CA TYR A 104 -4.55 -4.78 13.29
C TYR A 104 -5.23 -5.03 11.94
N LEU A 105 -6.13 -6.01 11.92
CA LEU A 105 -6.90 -6.38 10.74
C LEU A 105 -8.39 -6.22 11.02
N ARG A 106 -9.13 -5.72 10.03
CA ARG A 106 -10.59 -5.81 10.04
C ARG A 106 -11.16 -6.16 8.66
N GLY A 107 -12.20 -6.96 8.64
CA GLY A 107 -12.94 -7.35 7.46
C GLY A 107 -14.35 -6.76 7.47
N MET A 108 -14.77 -6.25 6.31
CA MET A 108 -16.05 -5.60 6.07
C MET A 108 -16.70 -6.21 4.81
N SER A 109 -18.03 -6.34 4.82
CA SER A 109 -18.82 -6.74 3.66
C SER A 109 -20.11 -5.93 3.59
N GLU A 110 -20.48 -5.43 2.41
CA GLU A 110 -21.75 -4.73 2.19
C GLU A 110 -22.96 -5.63 2.40
N SER A 111 -22.83 -6.94 2.08
CA SER A 111 -23.92 -7.92 2.21
C SER A 111 -24.02 -8.53 3.61
N ASN A 112 -23.13 -8.15 4.54
CA ASN A 112 -23.02 -8.75 5.87
C ASN A 112 -22.73 -10.26 5.85
N ASP A 113 -22.15 -10.75 4.75
CA ASP A 113 -21.84 -12.16 4.51
C ASP A 113 -20.41 -12.50 4.96
N THR A 114 -20.31 -13.08 6.16
CA THR A 114 -19.04 -13.54 6.72
C THR A 114 -18.46 -14.73 5.96
N ASP A 115 -19.28 -15.64 5.44
CA ASP A 115 -18.80 -16.88 4.79
C ASP A 115 -18.03 -16.56 3.51
N THR A 116 -18.50 -15.56 2.76
CA THR A 116 -17.80 -15.05 1.56
C THR A 116 -16.52 -14.29 1.92
N LEU A 117 -16.51 -13.55 3.02
CA LEU A 117 -15.37 -12.72 3.46
C LEU A 117 -14.24 -13.54 4.10
N GLN A 118 -14.60 -14.55 4.91
CA GLN A 118 -13.69 -15.35 5.73
C GLN A 118 -12.46 -15.89 4.98
N PRO A 119 -12.56 -16.55 3.81
CA PRO A 119 -11.38 -17.12 3.14
C PRO A 119 -10.37 -16.05 2.70
N TYR A 120 -10.84 -14.83 2.36
CA TYR A 120 -9.96 -13.71 2.01
C TYR A 120 -9.33 -13.08 3.25
N PHE A 121 -10.10 -12.98 4.34
CA PHE A 121 -9.58 -12.52 5.62
C PHE A 121 -8.47 -13.44 6.14
N ASP A 122 -8.68 -14.76 6.08
CA ASP A 122 -7.70 -15.76 6.46
C ASP A 122 -6.44 -15.71 5.57
N LEU A 123 -6.59 -15.55 4.26
CA LEU A 123 -5.45 -15.34 3.36
C LEU A 123 -4.57 -14.16 3.82
N VAL A 124 -5.19 -13.02 4.12
CA VAL A 124 -4.47 -11.81 4.55
C VAL A 124 -3.81 -12.05 5.92
N ARG A 125 -4.56 -12.57 6.88
CA ARG A 125 -4.11 -12.85 8.26
C ARG A 125 -2.94 -13.83 8.29
N GLU A 126 -3.05 -14.96 7.60
CA GLU A 126 -2.06 -16.04 7.62
C GLU A 126 -0.81 -15.73 6.80
N SER A 127 -0.90 -14.80 5.85
CA SER A 127 0.24 -14.38 5.04
C SER A 127 1.01 -13.20 5.63
N LEU A 128 0.56 -12.67 6.76
CA LEU A 128 1.19 -11.53 7.40
C LEU A 128 2.56 -11.92 7.98
N ASP A 129 3.60 -11.29 7.46
CA ASP A 129 4.96 -11.38 7.96
C ASP A 129 5.36 -10.02 8.53
N ILE A 130 5.63 -9.96 9.83
CA ILE A 130 5.87 -8.70 10.55
C ILE A 130 7.37 -8.45 10.61
N HIS A 131 7.80 -7.27 10.14
CA HIS A 131 9.18 -6.84 10.28
C HIS A 131 9.42 -6.22 11.66
N GLU A 132 10.59 -6.46 12.23
CA GLU A 132 11.03 -5.66 13.38
C GLU A 132 11.11 -4.18 12.97
N ALA A 133 10.51 -3.31 13.78
CA ALA A 133 10.62 -1.88 13.60
C ALA A 133 12.10 -1.48 13.67
N THR A 134 12.72 -1.25 12.51
CA THR A 134 14.07 -0.70 12.45
C THR A 134 13.97 0.76 12.87
N ASN A 135 14.26 1.05 14.14
CA ASN A 135 14.42 2.42 14.62
C ASN A 135 15.55 3.09 13.81
N GLN A 136 15.19 3.94 12.85
CA GLN A 136 16.08 4.91 12.22
C GLN A 136 15.81 6.30 12.78
#